data_AF-A0A1F6NA66-F1
#
_entry.id   AF-A0A1F6NA66-F1
#
_cell.length_a   1.000
_cell.length_b   1.000
_cell.length_c   1.000
_cell.angle_alpha   90.00
_cell.angle_beta   90.00
_cell.angle_gamma   90.00
#
_symmetry.space_group_name_H-M   'P 1'
#
loop_
_entity.id
_entity.type
_entity.pdbx_description
1 polymer ?
#
loop_
_entity_poly.entity_id
_entity_poly.type
_entity_poly.pdbx_seq_one_letter_code
_entity_poly.pdbx_strand_id
1 'polypeptide(L)'
;MTDRKRESINLLETPILEVDKSAVETESTEKIISPKQETTPEEKTTSQPTSLSPAKKQITTRELDELITAVEKILEKDLSNAYRRLSPIAQQEFKLKGEQTARSIRTLLNSTKLKVRKIFHLILQWLKILPGINRFFLEQEAKIKTDRIILLHRERQQKNYALA
;
A
#
# COMPACT_ATOMS: atom_id res chain seq x y z
N MET A 1 68.95 11.95 16.06
CA MET A 1 69.03 10.48 16.14
C MET A 1 67.63 9.96 16.44
N THR A 2 66.88 9.52 15.43
CA THR A 2 66.80 8.11 14.97
C THR A 2 66.43 7.17 16.12
N ASP A 3 65.19 6.65 16.13
CA ASP A 3 64.97 5.39 15.43
C ASP A 3 63.49 5.10 15.15
N ARG A 4 63.26 4.63 13.93
CA ARG A 4 62.02 4.02 13.47
C ARG A 4 61.97 2.62 14.06
N LYS A 5 60.83 2.20 14.60
CA LYS A 5 60.48 0.78 14.53
C LYS A 5 59.12 0.61 13.88
N ARG A 6 59.21 0.31 12.59
CA ARG A 6 58.15 -0.22 11.74
C ARG A 6 57.95 -1.71 12.04
N GLU A 7 56.84 -2.21 11.52
CA GLU A 7 56.62 -3.59 11.04
C GLU A 7 56.28 -4.66 12.08
N SER A 8 55.01 -5.08 12.04
CA SER A 8 54.62 -6.50 12.00
C SER A 8 53.23 -6.58 11.37
N ILE A 9 53.18 -6.38 10.05
CA ILE A 9 52.08 -6.77 9.18
C ILE A 9 52.20 -8.29 8.96
N ASN A 10 51.33 -9.07 9.57
CA ASN A 10 51.15 -10.46 9.19
C ASN A 10 50.23 -10.51 7.96
N LEU A 11 50.90 -10.45 6.81
CA LEU A 11 50.43 -10.91 5.51
C LEU A 11 50.92 -12.36 5.33
N LEU A 12 50.32 -13.08 4.36
CA LEU A 12 50.54 -14.49 3.96
C LEU A 12 49.54 -15.44 4.67
N GLU A 13 48.69 -16.23 4.01
CA GLU A 13 48.67 -16.67 2.61
C GLU A 13 47.30 -17.29 2.29
N THR A 14 46.72 -16.97 1.14
CA THR A 14 45.65 -17.76 0.48
C THR A 14 46.27 -18.95 -0.25
N PRO A 15 45.57 -20.09 -0.38
CA PRO A 15 45.06 -20.46 -1.72
C PRO A 15 43.68 -21.15 -1.68
N ILE A 16 42.71 -20.76 -2.52
CA ILE A 16 42.36 -21.25 -3.88
C ILE A 16 41.07 -22.11 -3.84
N LEU A 17 40.08 -21.58 -4.57
CA LEU A 17 39.06 -22.20 -5.43
C LEU A 17 38.88 -23.72 -5.39
N GLU A 18 37.62 -24.13 -5.24
CA GLU A 18 37.10 -25.31 -5.94
C GLU A 18 35.75 -24.96 -6.58
N VAL A 19 35.76 -25.02 -7.91
CA VAL A 19 34.63 -24.83 -8.82
C VAL A 19 34.32 -26.21 -9.38
N ASP A 20 33.10 -26.69 -9.15
CA ASP A 20 32.42 -27.67 -10.00
C ASP A 20 30.98 -27.16 -10.11
N LYS A 21 30.51 -26.60 -11.23
CA LYS A 21 30.33 -27.10 -12.60
C LYS A 21 29.34 -28.27 -12.71
N SER A 22 28.29 -27.98 -13.48
CA SER A 22 27.43 -28.89 -14.23
C SER A 22 26.21 -29.49 -13.49
N ALA A 23 25.03 -28.93 -13.72
CA ALA A 23 24.16 -29.43 -14.78
C ALA A 23 22.90 -28.55 -14.89
N VAL A 24 22.75 -27.97 -16.08
CA VAL A 24 21.51 -27.46 -16.67
C VAL A 24 20.64 -28.66 -16.99
N GLU A 25 19.35 -28.66 -16.61
CA GLU A 25 18.31 -29.07 -17.55
C GLU A 25 16.93 -28.56 -17.15
N THR A 26 16.24 -28.15 -18.20
CA THR A 26 15.01 -27.40 -18.34
C THR A 26 13.79 -28.31 -18.34
N GLU A 27 12.65 -27.70 -17.96
CA GLU A 27 11.29 -28.00 -18.42
C GLU A 27 10.74 -29.43 -18.24
N SER A 28 9.72 -29.53 -17.38
CA SER A 28 8.56 -30.34 -17.71
C SER A 28 7.28 -29.66 -17.20
N THR A 29 6.61 -29.09 -18.17
CA THR A 29 5.37 -28.33 -18.15
C THR A 29 4.22 -29.29 -17.90
N GLU A 30 3.61 -29.25 -16.72
CA GLU A 30 2.32 -29.88 -16.47
C GLU A 30 1.21 -28.85 -16.74
N LYS A 31 0.58 -28.91 -17.92
CA LYS A 31 -0.78 -28.38 -18.06
C LYS A 31 -1.64 -29.17 -19.04
N ILE A 32 -2.56 -29.86 -18.38
CA ILE A 32 -3.71 -30.64 -18.79
C ILE A 32 -4.70 -29.82 -19.64
N ILE A 33 -4.95 -30.31 -20.87
CA ILE A 33 -6.25 -30.68 -21.50
C ILE A 33 -7.36 -29.60 -21.71
N SER A 34 -7.73 -29.49 -23.00
CA SER A 34 -9.03 -29.16 -23.66
C SER A 34 -9.64 -27.75 -23.63
N PRO A 35 -9.83 -27.15 -24.83
CA PRO A 35 -10.95 -26.25 -25.14
C PRO A 35 -12.03 -26.99 -25.95
N LYS A 36 -13.26 -27.03 -25.43
CA LYS A 36 -14.45 -27.51 -26.16
C LYS A 36 -15.63 -26.56 -25.91
N GLN A 37 -16.08 -25.95 -27.02
CA GLN A 37 -17.45 -25.50 -27.33
C GLN A 37 -18.05 -24.36 -26.49
N GLU A 38 -18.98 -23.52 -26.96
CA GLU A 38 -19.52 -23.10 -28.26
C GLU A 38 -20.57 -22.02 -27.90
N THR A 39 -21.04 -21.26 -28.90
CA THR A 39 -22.35 -20.56 -28.94
C THR A 39 -22.62 -19.34 -28.04
N THR A 40 -22.55 -18.15 -28.66
CA THR A 40 -23.63 -17.12 -28.73
C THR A 40 -24.82 -17.73 -29.53
N PRO A 41 -26.10 -17.29 -29.47
CA PRO A 41 -26.73 -16.04 -28.99
C PRO A 41 -27.98 -16.24 -28.11
N GLU A 42 -28.51 -15.16 -27.53
CA GLU A 42 -29.87 -14.66 -27.81
C GLU A 42 -30.51 -13.92 -26.61
N GLU A 43 -31.02 -12.76 -26.99
CA GLU A 43 -31.80 -11.73 -26.33
C GLU A 43 -33.12 -12.26 -25.73
N LYS A 44 -33.40 -11.95 -24.44
CA LYS A 44 -34.78 -11.82 -23.95
C LYS A 44 -34.92 -10.70 -22.94
N THR A 45 -35.60 -9.67 -23.41
CA THR A 45 -36.36 -8.63 -22.72
C THR A 45 -37.21 -9.22 -21.59
N THR A 46 -37.15 -8.65 -20.38
CA THR A 46 -38.27 -8.69 -19.42
C THR A 46 -38.24 -7.43 -18.56
N SER A 47 -39.38 -6.75 -18.59
CA SER A 47 -39.75 -5.49 -17.96
C SER A 47 -40.22 -5.64 -16.51
N GLN A 48 -40.06 -4.53 -15.75
CA GLN A 48 -40.69 -4.10 -14.48
C GLN A 48 -39.91 -4.29 -13.16
N PRO A 49 -40.21 -3.50 -12.09
CA PRO A 49 -40.75 -2.14 -12.03
C PRO A 49 -39.82 -1.17 -11.26
N THR A 50 -39.96 0.12 -11.57
CA THR A 50 -39.26 1.24 -10.95
C THR A 50 -39.55 1.33 -9.45
N SER A 51 -38.60 0.90 -8.62
CA SER A 51 -38.57 1.25 -7.21
C SER A 51 -38.07 2.70 -7.08
N LEU A 52 -38.92 3.60 -6.59
CA LEU A 52 -38.54 4.96 -6.21
C LEU A 52 -37.65 4.89 -4.97
N SER A 53 -36.34 4.79 -5.19
CA SER A 53 -35.34 4.95 -4.15
C SER A 53 -35.07 6.45 -3.92
N PRO A 54 -34.87 6.90 -2.66
CA PRO A 54 -34.58 8.29 -2.37
C PRO A 54 -33.28 8.71 -3.06
N ALA A 55 -33.32 9.87 -3.72
CA ALA A 55 -32.21 10.44 -4.48
C ALA A 55 -30.94 10.53 -3.62
N LYS A 56 -30.06 9.55 -3.79
CA LYS A 56 -28.74 9.54 -3.18
C LYS A 56 -27.92 10.61 -3.91
N LYS A 57 -27.59 11.70 -3.21
CA LYS A 57 -26.72 12.81 -3.70
C LYS A 57 -25.52 12.18 -4.42
N GLN A 58 -25.48 12.29 -5.75
CA GLN A 58 -24.44 11.68 -6.57
C GLN A 58 -23.14 12.45 -6.35
N ILE A 59 -22.24 11.89 -5.56
CA ILE A 59 -20.88 12.41 -5.45
C ILE A 59 -20.22 12.21 -6.81
N THR A 60 -19.74 13.30 -7.42
CA THR A 60 -19.06 13.23 -8.72
C THR A 60 -17.77 12.42 -8.60
N THR A 61 -17.38 11.70 -9.66
CA THR A 61 -16.14 10.90 -9.70
C THR A 61 -14.89 11.72 -9.36
N ARG A 62 -14.86 13.00 -9.74
CA ARG A 62 -13.78 13.94 -9.42
C ARG A 62 -13.57 14.15 -7.92
N GLU A 63 -14.64 14.41 -7.18
CA GLU A 63 -14.55 14.62 -5.72
C GLU A 63 -14.11 13.36 -4.95
N LEU A 64 -14.30 12.18 -5.57
CA LEU A 64 -13.86 10.91 -5.01
C LEU A 64 -12.34 10.76 -5.13
N ASP A 65 -11.78 11.17 -6.27
CA ASP A 65 -10.34 11.11 -6.52
C ASP A 65 -9.59 12.11 -5.65
N GLU A 66 -10.16 13.30 -5.42
CA GLU A 66 -9.60 14.30 -4.51
C GLU A 66 -9.49 13.81 -3.06
N LEU A 67 -10.49 13.05 -2.58
CA LEU A 67 -10.46 12.45 -1.23
C LEU A 67 -9.29 11.48 -1.09
N ILE A 68 -9.17 10.56 -2.04
CA ILE A 68 -8.14 9.53 -2.02
C ILE A 68 -6.77 10.19 -2.04
N THR A 69 -6.55 11.12 -2.95
CA THR A 69 -5.30 11.88 -3.07
C THR A 69 -4.95 12.61 -1.77
N ALA A 70 -5.93 13.24 -1.12
CA ALA A 70 -5.72 13.92 0.15
C ALA A 70 -5.35 12.94 1.28
N VAL A 71 -5.96 11.75 1.33
CA VAL A 71 -5.62 10.71 2.29
C VAL A 71 -4.21 10.17 2.02
N GLU A 72 -3.86 9.89 0.76
CA GLU A 72 -2.53 9.42 0.36
C GLU A 72 -1.44 10.42 0.79
N LYS A 73 -1.67 11.72 0.58
CA LYS A 73 -0.76 12.77 1.03
C LYS A 73 -0.56 12.79 2.55
N ILE A 74 -1.62 12.52 3.33
CA ILE A 74 -1.51 12.41 4.80
C ILE A 74 -0.73 11.15 5.19
N LEU A 75 -0.95 10.05 4.47
CA LEU A 75 -0.26 8.77 4.70
C LEU A 75 1.24 8.86 4.39
N GLU A 76 1.62 9.50 3.28
CA GLU A 76 3.01 9.64 2.85
C GLU A 76 3.85 10.55 3.77
N LYS A 77 3.21 11.56 4.37
CA LYS A 77 3.89 12.59 5.14
C LYS A 77 4.79 11.98 6.23
N ASP A 78 6.01 12.51 6.33
CA ASP A 78 7.04 12.13 7.32
C ASP A 78 7.61 10.69 7.16
N LEU A 79 7.37 10.02 6.02
CA LEU A 79 7.88 8.65 5.77
C LEU A 79 9.08 8.57 4.81
N SER A 80 9.51 9.67 4.19
CA SER A 80 10.53 9.65 3.11
C SER A 80 11.85 9.00 3.53
N ASN A 81 12.30 9.22 4.76
CA ASN A 81 13.55 8.66 5.28
C ASN A 81 13.47 7.14 5.49
N ALA A 82 12.32 6.65 5.95
CA ALA A 82 12.07 5.22 6.12
C ALA A 82 11.91 4.52 4.77
N TYR A 83 11.15 5.13 3.85
CA TYR A 83 10.91 4.62 2.52
C TYR A 83 12.20 4.43 1.72
N ARG A 84 13.15 5.38 1.81
CA ARG A 84 14.47 5.28 1.13
C ARG A 84 15.32 4.09 1.58
N ARG A 85 15.06 3.51 2.75
CA ARG A 85 15.78 2.35 3.28
C ARG A 85 15.24 1.01 2.76
N LEU A 86 14.08 1.02 2.11
CA LEU A 86 13.48 -0.17 1.53
C LEU A 86 14.19 -0.56 0.22
N SER A 87 14.24 -1.86 -0.08
CA SER A 87 14.64 -2.34 -1.40
C SER A 87 13.65 -1.88 -2.48
N PRO A 88 14.04 -1.79 -3.77
CA PRO A 88 13.13 -1.35 -4.83
C PRO A 88 11.82 -2.15 -4.90
N ILE A 89 11.89 -3.46 -4.65
CA ILE A 89 10.71 -4.34 -4.62
C ILE A 89 9.81 -4.00 -3.43
N ALA A 90 10.38 -3.84 -2.23
CA ALA A 90 9.63 -3.49 -1.04
C ALA A 90 9.04 -2.07 -1.12
N GLN A 91 9.71 -1.15 -1.79
CA GLN A 91 9.21 0.20 -2.10
C GLN A 91 7.93 0.15 -2.95
N GLN A 92 7.91 -0.69 -3.99
CA GLN A 92 6.74 -0.88 -4.84
C GLN A 92 5.58 -1.52 -4.06
N GLU A 93 5.86 -2.56 -3.26
CA GLU A 93 4.85 -3.18 -2.41
C GLU A 93 4.27 -2.18 -1.39
N PHE A 94 5.14 -1.38 -0.77
CA PHE A 94 4.73 -0.36 0.18
C PHE A 94 3.79 0.68 -0.44
N LYS A 95 4.08 1.13 -1.66
CA LYS A 95 3.22 2.03 -2.44
C LYS A 95 1.86 1.42 -2.75
N LEU A 96 1.85 0.21 -3.31
CA LEU A 96 0.61 -0.51 -3.64
C LEU A 96 -0.28 -0.70 -2.41
N LYS A 97 0.31 -1.10 -1.27
CA LYS A 97 -0.42 -1.23 0.00
C LYS A 97 -0.86 0.12 0.55
N GLY A 98 -0.13 1.20 0.28
CA GLY A 98 -0.52 2.57 0.62
C GLY A 98 -1.80 2.99 -0.10
N GLU A 99 -1.86 2.80 -1.41
CA GLU A 99 -3.05 3.07 -2.23
C GLU A 99 -4.26 2.23 -1.77
N GLN A 100 -4.07 0.94 -1.54
CA GLN A 100 -5.11 0.05 -1.02
C GLN A 100 -5.62 0.51 0.36
N THR A 101 -4.71 0.97 1.22
CA THR A 101 -5.03 1.51 2.54
C THR A 101 -5.85 2.79 2.40
N ALA A 102 -5.46 3.72 1.52
CA ALA A 102 -6.21 4.95 1.27
C ALA A 102 -7.64 4.68 0.76
N ARG A 103 -7.81 3.73 -0.18
CA ARG A 103 -9.13 3.29 -0.67
C ARG A 103 -9.99 2.67 0.43
N SER A 104 -9.38 1.89 1.30
CA SER A 104 -10.07 1.26 2.45
C SER A 104 -10.52 2.32 3.46
N ILE A 105 -9.67 3.29 3.76
CA ILE A 105 -9.98 4.42 4.64
C ILE A 105 -11.12 5.25 4.05
N ARG A 106 -11.09 5.57 2.76
CA ARG A 106 -12.19 6.24 2.07
C ARG A 106 -13.52 5.53 2.30
N THR A 107 -13.54 4.22 2.11
CA THR A 107 -14.77 3.41 2.32
C THR A 107 -15.28 3.54 3.76
N LEU A 108 -14.37 3.56 4.74
CA LEU A 108 -14.72 3.78 6.15
C LEU A 108 -15.24 5.19 6.42
N LEU A 109 -14.68 6.22 5.78
CA LEU A 109 -15.11 7.60 5.91
C LEU A 109 -16.50 7.86 5.30
N ASN A 110 -16.85 7.16 4.23
CA ASN A 110 -18.16 7.27 3.58
C ASN A 110 -19.26 6.43 4.27
N SER A 111 -18.91 5.68 5.30
CA SER A 111 -19.88 4.86 6.03
C SER A 111 -20.71 5.70 7.02
N THR A 112 -21.92 5.25 7.34
CA THR A 112 -22.85 5.95 8.24
C THR A 112 -22.28 6.20 9.65
N LYS A 113 -21.34 5.37 10.11
CA LYS A 113 -20.69 5.48 11.42
C LYS A 113 -19.18 5.45 11.26
N LEU A 114 -18.51 6.52 11.66
CA LEU A 114 -17.05 6.62 11.59
C LEU A 114 -16.37 5.60 12.53
N LYS A 115 -15.63 4.66 11.93
CA LYS A 115 -14.91 3.60 12.64
C LYS A 115 -13.45 4.00 12.88
N VAL A 116 -13.23 4.98 13.76
CA VAL A 116 -11.89 5.53 14.06
C VAL A 116 -10.86 4.45 14.40
N ARG A 117 -11.23 3.49 15.27
CA ARG A 117 -10.36 2.37 15.65
C ARG A 117 -9.93 1.52 14.44
N LYS A 118 -10.80 1.36 13.45
CA LYS A 118 -10.47 0.60 12.23
C LYS A 118 -9.52 1.37 11.32
N ILE A 119 -9.71 2.68 11.17
CA ILE A 119 -8.81 3.54 10.41
C ILE A 119 -7.40 3.50 11.03
N PHE A 120 -7.31 3.68 12.34
CA PHE A 120 -6.05 3.57 13.07
C PHE A 120 -5.36 2.23 12.84
N HIS A 121 -6.11 1.12 12.93
CA HIS A 121 -5.53 -0.21 12.73
C HIS A 121 -5.03 -0.41 11.29
N LEU A 122 -5.75 0.05 10.28
CA LEU A 122 -5.32 -0.03 8.89
C LEU A 122 -3.99 0.71 8.67
N ILE A 123 -3.89 1.93 9.18
CA ILE A 123 -2.66 2.74 9.06
C ILE A 123 -1.51 2.05 9.80
N LEU A 124 -1.75 1.57 11.03
CA LEU A 124 -0.73 0.90 11.82
C LEU A 124 -0.21 -0.38 11.14
N GLN A 125 -1.10 -1.18 10.55
CA GLN A 125 -0.70 -2.41 9.85
C GLN A 125 0.10 -2.10 8.58
N TRP A 126 -0.27 -1.05 7.85
CA TRP A 126 0.51 -0.59 6.70
C TRP A 126 1.90 -0.07 7.11
N LEU A 127 1.98 0.75 8.16
CA LEU A 127 3.25 1.29 8.65
C LEU A 127 4.22 0.20 9.15
N LYS A 128 3.74 -0.93 9.64
CA LYS A 128 4.57 -2.08 10.07
C LYS A 128 5.37 -2.75 8.97
N ILE A 129 5.07 -2.47 7.70
CA ILE A 129 5.87 -2.96 6.57
C ILE A 129 7.28 -2.36 6.63
N LEU A 130 7.44 -1.18 7.24
CA LEU A 130 8.72 -0.50 7.36
C LEU A 130 9.65 -1.21 8.36
N PRO A 131 10.79 -1.77 7.92
CA PRO A 131 11.74 -2.42 8.81
C PRO A 131 12.55 -1.39 9.61
N GLY A 132 13.00 -1.77 10.80
CA GLY A 132 13.96 -0.98 11.60
C GLY A 132 13.38 0.27 12.26
N ILE A 133 12.06 0.42 12.34
CA ILE A 133 11.39 1.52 13.04
C ILE A 133 10.82 1.04 14.36
N ASN A 134 10.96 1.86 15.41
CA ASN A 134 10.41 1.57 16.73
C ASN A 134 8.89 1.44 16.70
N ARG A 135 8.35 0.42 17.38
CA ARG A 135 6.90 0.17 17.49
C ARG A 135 6.13 1.39 18.02
N PHE A 136 6.67 2.06 19.03
CA PHE A 136 6.03 3.26 19.59
C PHE A 136 5.92 4.39 18.56
N PHE A 137 6.94 4.57 17.73
CA PHE A 137 6.91 5.56 16.66
C PHE A 137 5.80 5.25 15.65
N LEU A 138 5.70 4.00 15.18
CA LEU A 138 4.65 3.59 14.24
C LEU A 138 3.24 3.80 14.83
N GLU A 139 3.08 3.53 16.12
CA GLU A 139 1.81 3.77 16.82
C GLU A 139 1.44 5.25 16.88
N GLN A 140 2.40 6.10 17.24
CA GLN A 140 2.19 7.55 17.31
C GLN A 140 1.93 8.15 15.93
N GLU A 141 2.68 7.73 14.91
CA GLU A 141 2.42 8.13 13.53
C GLU A 141 1.03 7.71 13.06
N ALA A 142 0.62 6.47 13.37
CA ALA A 142 -0.72 6.00 13.05
C ALA A 142 -1.81 6.84 13.75
N LYS A 143 -1.62 7.23 15.02
CA LYS A 143 -2.55 8.12 15.74
C LYS A 143 -2.64 9.49 15.06
N ILE A 144 -1.50 10.15 14.85
CA ILE A 144 -1.43 11.48 14.23
C ILE A 144 -2.10 11.48 12.85
N LYS A 145 -1.81 10.47 12.02
CA LYS A 145 -2.41 10.35 10.69
C LYS A 145 -3.92 10.08 10.76
N THR A 146 -4.37 9.25 11.70
CA THR A 146 -5.80 9.01 11.95
C THR A 146 -6.53 10.31 12.28
N ASP A 147 -5.97 11.09 13.20
CA ASP A 147 -6.58 12.36 13.63
C ASP A 147 -6.66 13.36 12.48
N ARG A 148 -5.59 13.48 11.67
CA ARG A 148 -5.57 14.31 10.46
C ARG A 148 -6.63 13.90 9.45
N ILE A 149 -6.82 12.61 9.22
CA ILE A 149 -7.82 12.09 8.29
C ILE A 149 -9.25 12.39 8.77
N ILE A 150 -9.50 12.26 10.08
CA ILE A 150 -10.80 12.59 10.67
C ILE A 150 -11.09 14.09 10.56
N LEU A 151 -10.07 14.93 10.80
CA LEU A 151 -10.18 16.37 10.62
C LEU A 151 -10.51 16.73 9.17
N LEU A 152 -9.77 16.18 8.20
CA LEU A 152 -10.03 16.36 6.77
C LEU A 152 -11.49 16.00 6.43
N HIS A 153 -11.98 14.87 6.95
CA HIS A 153 -13.36 14.45 6.72
C HIS A 153 -14.37 15.44 7.32
N ARG A 154 -14.14 15.91 8.55
CA ARG A 154 -15.01 16.89 9.21
C ARG A 154 -15.08 18.21 8.44
N GLU A 155 -13.93 18.74 8.02
CA GLU A 155 -13.85 19.97 7.21
C GLU A 155 -14.61 19.81 5.88
N ARG A 156 -14.48 18.65 5.23
CA ARG A 156 -15.22 18.35 4.00
C ARG A 156 -16.74 18.33 4.24
N GLN A 157 -17.21 17.73 5.34
CA GLN A 157 -18.64 17.73 5.67
C GLN A 157 -19.17 19.13 5.97
N GLN A 158 -18.39 19.95 6.69
CA GLN A 158 -18.75 21.34 6.97
C GLN A 158 -18.83 22.17 5.68
N LYS A 159 -17.88 22.02 4.76
CA LYS A 159 -17.91 22.70 3.44
C LYS A 159 -19.13 22.30 2.63
N ASN A 160 -19.48 21.02 2.59
CA ASN A 160 -20.67 20.54 1.88
C ASN A 160 -21.98 21.03 2.52
N TYR A 161 -22.00 21.31 3.82
CA TYR A 161 -23.16 21.94 4.49
C TYR A 161 -23.22 23.45 4.25
N ALA A 162 -22.07 24.15 4.18
CA ALA A 162 -22.02 25.59 3.92
C ALA A 162 -22.36 25.99 2.48
N LEU A 163 -22.28 25.05 1.52
CA LEU A 163 -22.59 25.25 0.11
C LEU A 163 -23.99 24.74 -0.29
N ALA A 164 -24.74 24.13 0.64
CA ALA A 164 -26.08 23.59 0.42
C ALA A 164 -27.15 24.52 0.99
#